data_AF-A0A318NNN2-F1
#
_entry.id   AF-A0A318NNN2-F1
#
_cell.length_a   1.000
_cell.length_b   1.000
_cell.length_c   1.000
_cell.angle_alpha   90.00
_cell.angle_beta   90.00
_cell.angle_gamma   90.00
#
_symmetry.space_group_name_H-M   'P 1'
#
loop_
_entity.id
_entity.type
_entity.pdbx_description
1 polymer ?
#
loop_
_entity_poly.entity_id
_entity_poly.type
_entity_poly.pdbx_seq_one_letter_code
_entity_poly.pdbx_strand_id
1 'polypeptide(L)' 'MGWLDDRVAVVTGASRGIGLAIAERLVAEGARVGLTARLGLPPDVAGAVAFLASDDAAWITGQTIVCDGGVSLSGRAG' A
#
# COMPACT_ATOMS: atom_id res chain seq x y z
N MET A 1 -28.37 15.76 -5.67
CA MET A 1 -28.20 14.34 -6.02
C MET A 1 -27.05 14.28 -7.00
N GLY A 2 -25.91 13.74 -6.56
CA GLY A 2 -24.71 13.57 -7.36
C GLY A 2 -24.86 12.43 -8.36
N TRP A 3 -24.04 12.45 -9.40
CA TRP A 3 -24.06 11.43 -10.47
C TRP A 3 -23.67 10.03 -9.97
N LEU A 4 -22.95 9.93 -8.84
CA LEU A 4 -22.48 8.67 -8.28
C LEU A 4 -23.26 8.19 -7.06
N ASP A 5 -24.37 8.84 -6.72
CA ASP A 5 -25.25 8.41 -5.64
C ASP A 5 -25.67 6.93 -5.86
N ASP A 6 -25.59 6.11 -4.81
CA ASP A 6 -25.85 4.66 -4.79
C ASP A 6 -24.90 3.77 -5.64
N ARG A 7 -23.88 4.34 -6.29
CA ARG A 7 -22.93 3.56 -7.11
C ARG A 7 -21.82 2.96 -6.24
N VAL A 8 -21.25 1.84 -6.70
CA VAL A 8 -20.06 1.22 -6.11
C VAL A 8 -18.90 1.36 -7.09
N ALA A 9 -17.72 1.76 -6.60
CA ALA A 9 -16.48 1.85 -7.37
C ALA A 9 -15.35 1.08 -6.68
N VAL A 10 -14.46 0.46 -7.45
CA VAL A 10 -13.24 -0.17 -6.95
C VAL A 10 -12.05 0.63 -7.45
N VAL A 11 -11.16 1.02 -6.54
CA VAL A 11 -9.92 1.73 -6.89
C VAL A 11 -8.72 0.88 -6.48
N THR A 12 -7.87 0.57 -7.47
CA THR A 12 -6.63 -0.20 -7.29
C THR A 12 -5.44 0.75 -7.07
N GLY A 13 -4.49 0.34 -6.23
CA GLY A 13 -3.38 1.22 -5.83
C GLY A 13 -3.83 2.43 -5.00
N ALA A 14 -4.99 2.36 -4.35
CA ALA A 14 -5.60 3.47 -3.62
C ALA A 14 -4.96 3.75 -2.25
N SER A 15 -3.81 3.14 -1.94
CA SER A 15 -3.08 3.39 -0.70
C SER A 15 -2.39 4.75 -0.68
N ARG A 16 -2.13 5.38 -1.83
CA ARG A 16 -1.48 6.70 -1.95
C ARG A 16 -1.62 7.33 -3.35
N GLY A 17 -1.16 8.57 -3.49
CA GLY A 17 -0.96 9.25 -4.79
C GLY A 17 -2.26 9.40 -5.59
N ILE A 18 -2.16 9.20 -6.91
CA ILE A 18 -3.28 9.36 -7.85
C ILE A 18 -4.46 8.43 -7.49
N GLY A 19 -4.18 7.19 -7.07
CA GLY A 19 -5.23 6.24 -6.69
C GLY A 19 -6.02 6.70 -5.46
N LEU A 20 -5.34 7.25 -4.45
CA LEU A 20 -6.01 7.83 -3.28
C LEU A 20 -6.83 9.08 -3.67
N ALA A 21 -6.27 9.98 -4.48
CA ALA A 21 -6.97 11.19 -4.93
C ALA A 21 -8.23 10.87 -5.75
N ILE A 22 -8.19 9.83 -6.59
CA ILE A 22 -9.36 9.32 -7.32
C ILE A 22 -10.40 8.78 -6.34
N ALA A 23 -9.99 7.97 -5.37
CA ALA A 23 -10.91 7.43 -4.37
C ALA A 23 -11.61 8.52 -3.56
N GLU A 24 -10.87 9.54 -3.10
CA GLU A 24 -11.41 10.71 -2.39
C GLU A 24 -12.42 11.47 -3.25
N ARG A 25 -12.11 11.67 -4.54
CA ARG A 25 -13.02 12.35 -5.46
C ARG A 25 -14.32 11.57 -5.68
N LEU A 26 -14.24 10.25 -5.86
CA LEU A 26 -15.40 9.38 -6.05
C LEU A 26 -16.31 9.34 -4.81
N VAL A 27 -15.73 9.31 -3.60
CA VAL A 27 -16.49 9.42 -2.35
C VAL A 27 -17.20 10.77 -2.27
N ALA A 28 -16.51 11.87 -2.60
CA ALA A 28 -17.10 13.20 -2.59
C ALA A 28 -18.28 13.38 -3.59
N GLU A 29 -18.37 12.51 -4.61
CA GLU A 29 -19.48 12.50 -5.57
C GLU A 29 -20.63 11.54 -5.19
N GLY A 30 -20.53 10.81 -4.08
CA GLY A 30 -21.60 9.94 -3.55
C GLY A 30 -21.37 8.45 -3.75
N ALA A 31 -20.23 8.02 -4.30
CA ALA A 31 -19.95 6.60 -4.51
C ALA A 31 -19.57 5.87 -3.20
N ARG A 32 -19.96 4.60 -3.09
CA ARG A 32 -19.38 3.63 -2.16
C ARG A 32 -18.09 3.07 -2.76
N VAL A 33 -16.93 3.36 -2.17
CA VAL A 33 -15.64 3.03 -2.78
C VAL A 33 -14.94 1.90 -2.02
N GLY A 34 -14.64 0.81 -2.73
CA GLY A 34 -13.74 -0.25 -2.27
C GLY A 34 -12.29 0.08 -2.60
N LEU A 35 -11.46 0.21 -1.57
CA LEU A 35 -10.03 0.46 -1.74
C LEU A 35 -9.28 -0.85 -1.82
N THR A 36 -8.45 -1.00 -2.85
CA THR A 36 -7.58 -2.18 -2.98
C THR A 36 -6.14 -1.73 -3.12
N ALA A 37 -5.31 -2.18 -2.19
CA ALA A 37 -3.86 -2.15 -2.29
C ALA A 37 -3.36 -3.58 -2.17
N ARG A 38 -2.21 -3.85 -2.79
CA ARG A 38 -1.61 -5.17 -2.76
C ARG A 38 -1.15 -5.47 -1.33
N LEU A 39 -1.69 -6.53 -0.73
CA LEU A 39 -1.10 -7.10 0.48
C LEU A 39 0.28 -7.68 0.16
N GLY A 40 1.20 -7.59 1.12
CA GLY A 40 2.46 -8.32 1.03
C GLY A 40 2.20 -9.82 0.96
N LEU A 41 2.85 -10.50 0.02
CA LEU A 41 2.88 -11.94 -0.14
C LEU A 41 4.29 -12.44 0.22
N PRO A 42 4.47 -13.76 0.50
CA PRO A 42 5.79 -14.31 0.81
C PRO A 42 6.91 -13.94 -0.19
N PRO A 43 6.67 -13.86 -1.53
CA PRO A 43 7.70 -13.43 -2.47
C PRO A 43 8.22 -12.00 -2.27
N ASP A 44 7.44 -11.11 -1.64
CA ASP A 44 7.81 -9.70 -1.48
C ASP A 44 8.85 -9.45 -0.40
N VAL A 45 8.94 -10.33 0.59
CA VAL A 45 10.00 -10.32 1.59
C VAL A 45 11.16 -11.25 1.20
N ALA A 46 10.90 -12.25 0.35
CA ALA A 46 11.89 -13.25 -0.04
C ALA A 46 13.15 -12.64 -0.69
N GLY A 47 13.00 -11.63 -1.53
CA GLY A 47 14.15 -10.93 -2.14
C GLY A 47 15.01 -10.20 -1.12
N ALA A 48 14.38 -9.52 -0.15
CA ALA A 48 15.09 -8.84 0.94
C ALA A 48 15.82 -9.84 1.85
N VAL A 49 15.18 -10.98 2.14
CA VAL A 49 15.82 -12.08 2.91
C VAL A 49 16.99 -12.68 2.14
N ALA A 50 16.82 -12.97 0.85
CA ALA A 50 17.88 -13.52 0.01
C ALA A 50 19.10 -12.60 -0.06
N PHE A 51 18.88 -11.28 -0.15
CA PHE A 51 19.95 -10.28 -0.08
C PHE A 51 20.63 -10.26 1.29
N LEU A 52 19.86 -10.21 2.38
CA LEU A 52 20.43 -10.18 3.74
C LEU A 52 21.17 -11.47 4.10
N ALA A 53 20.86 -12.58 3.44
CA ALA A 53 21.55 -13.86 3.59
C ALA A 53 22.77 -14.02 2.64
N SER A 54 23.02 -13.08 1.73
CA SER A 54 24.16 -13.14 0.81
C SER A 54 25.38 -12.39 1.35
N ASP A 55 26.54 -12.64 0.73
CA ASP A 55 27.79 -11.95 1.06
C ASP A 55 27.73 -10.43 0.80
N ASP A 56 26.82 -9.97 -0.05
CA ASP A 56 26.62 -8.54 -0.33
C ASP A 56 26.13 -7.76 0.90
N ALA A 57 25.53 -8.46 1.88
CA ALA A 57 25.07 -7.88 3.14
C ALA A 57 26.06 -8.10 4.29
N ALA A 58 27.32 -8.50 4.05
CA ALA A 58 28.28 -8.90 5.08
C ALA A 58 28.55 -7.86 6.19
N TRP A 59 28.29 -6.57 5.92
CA TRP A 59 28.44 -5.50 6.91
C TRP A 59 27.12 -4.97 7.49
N ILE A 60 26.01 -5.65 7.24
CA ILE A 60 24.68 -5.28 7.73
C ILE A 60 24.32 -6.19 8.90
N THR A 61 24.41 -5.66 10.12
CA THR A 61 24.06 -6.38 11.34
C THR A 61 23.36 -5.48 12.36
N GLY A 62 22.58 -6.08 13.26
CA GLY A 62 21.84 -5.38 14.32
C GLY A 62 20.69 -4.49 13.84
N GLN A 63 20.28 -4.59 12.58
CA GLN A 63 19.23 -3.74 11.99
C GLN A 63 17.87 -4.44 11.96
N THR A 64 16.80 -3.66 12.11
CA THR A 64 15.43 -4.07 11.78
C THR A 64 15.08 -3.53 10.40
N ILE A 65 14.84 -4.42 9.44
CA ILE A 65 14.48 -4.04 8.06
C ILE A 65 12.98 -4.24 7.85
N VAL A 66 12.26 -3.15 7.57
CA VAL A 66 10.80 -3.16 7.38
C VAL A 66 10.45 -3.38 5.90
N CYS A 67 9.80 -4.50 5.60
CA CYS A 67 9.35 -4.88 4.25
C CYS A 67 7.81 -4.87 4.16
N ASP A 68 7.18 -3.70 4.33
CA ASP A 68 5.73 -3.57 4.45
C ASP A 68 5.07 -2.78 3.30
N GLY A 69 5.81 -2.51 2.22
CA GLY A 69 5.33 -1.66 1.12
C GLY A 69 5.21 -0.17 1.49
N GLY A 70 5.88 0.28 2.54
CA GLY A 70 5.89 1.66 3.02
C GLY A 70 4.66 2.03 3.83
N VAL A 71 4.09 1.09 4.57
CA VAL A 71 2.91 1.31 5.43
C VAL A 71 3.31 2.04 6.70
N SER A 72 4.38 1.60 7.37
CA SER A 72 4.89 2.19 8.62
C SER A 72 5.37 3.64 8.46
N LEU A 73 5.71 4.04 7.23
CA LEU A 73 6.13 5.40 6.88
C LEU A 73 4.97 6.32 6.47
N SER A 74 3.78 5.78 6.25
CA SER A 74 2.62 6.54 5.75
C SER A 74 1.88 7.37 6.82
N GLY A 75 2.42 7.44 8.04
CA GLY A 75 1.98 8.38 9.08
C GLY A 75 0.63 8.10 9.73
N ARG A 76 0.02 6.93 9.51
CA ARG A 76 -1.19 6.50 10.21
C ARG A 76 -0.82 5.49 11.30
N ALA A 77 -0.56 6.02 12.50
CA ALA A 77 -0.73 5.23 13.72
C ALA A 77 -2.18 4.76 13.78
N GLY A 78 -2.39 3.49 14.14
CA GLY A 78 -3.72 2.99 14.50
C GLY A 78 -4.27 3.72 15.72
#